data_AF-A0A2S8RGQ6-F1
#
_entry.id   AF-A0A2S8RGQ6-F1
#
_cell.length_a   1.000
_cell.length_b   1.000
_cell.length_c   1.000
_cell.angle_alpha   90.00
_cell.angle_beta   90.00
_cell.angle_gamma   90.00
#
_symmetry.space_group_name_H-M   'P 1'
#
loop_
_entity.id
_entity.type
_entity.pdbx_description
1 polymer ?
#
loop_
_entity_poly.entity_id
_entity_poly.type
_entity_poly.pdbx_seq_one_letter_code
_entity_poly.pdbx_strand_id
1 'polypeptide(L)'
;MTMTLPEIERALGQLRLSGVRDTLETRVLQAQGSQQPFLETFALILQDELDRRQSRLIERRYKLSGLEEKLTLAEFDWAFNPKVPR
;
A
#
# COMPACT_ATOMS: atom_id res chain seq x y z
N MET A 1 -10.82 -23.63 -18.11
CA MET A 1 -10.38 -22.49 -18.93
C MET A 1 -9.19 -21.85 -18.22
N THR A 2 -8.06 -21.68 -18.90
CA THR A 2 -6.88 -21.00 -18.36
C THR A 2 -6.92 -19.53 -18.79
N MET A 3 -6.89 -18.58 -17.84
CA MET A 3 -6.77 -17.15 -18.16
C MET A 3 -5.31 -16.82 -18.48
N THR A 4 -5.11 -16.03 -19.53
CA THR A 4 -3.80 -15.44 -19.87
C THR A 4 -3.47 -14.29 -18.91
N LEU A 5 -2.18 -13.94 -18.79
CA LEU A 5 -1.74 -12.82 -17.92
C LEU A 5 -2.48 -11.49 -18.22
N PRO A 6 -2.67 -11.08 -19.49
CA PRO A 6 -3.44 -9.86 -19.79
C PRO A 6 -4.92 -9.94 -19.37
N GLU A 7 -5.52 -11.13 -19.41
CA GLU A 7 -6.90 -11.33 -18.93
C GLU A 7 -6.97 -11.25 -17.40
N ILE A 8 -5.94 -11.74 -16.71
CA ILE A 8 -5.80 -11.59 -15.25
C ILE A 8 -5.68 -10.11 -14.89
N GLU A 9 -4.81 -9.34 -15.55
CA GLU A 9 -4.66 -7.90 -15.30
C GLU A 9 -5.95 -7.11 -15.53
N ARG A 10 -6.70 -7.45 -16.59
CA ARG A 10 -8.03 -6.88 -16.86
C ARG A 10 -9.02 -7.20 -15.74
N ALA A 11 -9.06 -8.47 -15.29
CA ALA A 11 -9.92 -8.88 -14.19
C ALA A 11 -9.55 -8.17 -12.87
N LEU A 12 -8.25 -8.04 -12.56
CA LEU A 12 -7.78 -7.28 -11.41
C LEU A 12 -8.20 -5.81 -11.48
N GLY A 13 -8.17 -5.21 -12.68
CA GLY A 13 -8.70 -3.88 -12.93
C GLY A 13 -10.20 -3.76 -12.61
N GLN A 14 -11.01 -4.72 -13.07
CA GLN A 14 -12.46 -4.77 -12.79
C GLN A 14 -12.76 -4.94 -11.30
N LEU A 15 -11.94 -5.73 -10.60
CA LEU A 15 -12.05 -5.95 -9.15
C LEU A 15 -11.44 -4.83 -8.31
N ARG A 16 -10.87 -3.80 -8.95
CA ARG A 16 -10.19 -2.66 -8.30
C ARG A 16 -9.02 -3.10 -7.40
N LEU A 17 -8.33 -4.17 -7.80
CA LEU A 17 -7.14 -4.72 -7.14
C LEU A 17 -5.86 -4.13 -7.76
N SER A 18 -5.73 -2.80 -7.68
CA SER A 18 -4.64 -2.09 -8.34
C SER A 18 -3.26 -2.38 -7.75
N GLY A 19 -3.16 -2.60 -6.44
CA GLY A 19 -1.90 -2.98 -5.79
C GLY A 19 -1.42 -4.33 -6.29
N VAL A 20 -2.31 -5.33 -6.29
CA VAL A 20 -1.99 -6.65 -6.89
C VAL A 20 -1.58 -6.52 -8.34
N ARG A 21 -2.35 -5.77 -9.15
CA ARG A 21 -2.05 -5.62 -10.57
C ARG A 21 -0.69 -4.98 -10.80
N ASP A 22 -0.33 -3.98 -10.00
CA ASP A 22 0.95 -3.28 -10.11
C ASP A 22 2.14 -4.16 -9.65
N THR A 23 1.92 -5.18 -8.80
CA THR A 23 3.00 -6.04 -8.24
C THR A 23 2.94 -7.52 -8.67
N LEU A 24 1.97 -7.93 -9.49
CA LEU A 24 1.72 -9.34 -9.80
C LEU A 24 2.94 -10.03 -10.39
N GLU A 25 3.54 -9.44 -11.43
CA GLU A 25 4.70 -10.04 -12.12
C GLU A 25 5.91 -10.17 -11.19
N THR A 26 6.18 -9.15 -10.37
CA THR A 26 7.31 -9.17 -9.44
C THR A 26 7.12 -10.22 -8.34
N ARG A 27 5.90 -10.37 -7.82
CA ARG A 27 5.55 -11.41 -6.84
C ARG A 27 5.65 -12.82 -7.43
N VAL A 28 5.25 -13.01 -8.69
CA VAL A 28 5.40 -14.29 -9.39
C VAL A 28 6.87 -14.65 -9.59
N LEU A 29 7.70 -13.71 -10.07
CA LEU A 29 9.13 -13.93 -10.24
C LEU A 29 9.83 -14.22 -8.91
N GLN A 30 9.48 -13.48 -7.84
CA GLN A 30 9.98 -13.72 -6.50
C GLN A 30 9.65 -15.14 -6.04
N ALA A 31 8.38 -15.55 -6.13
CA ALA A 31 7.94 -16.87 -5.68
C ALA A 31 8.62 -18.02 -6.44
N GLN A 32 8.86 -17.84 -7.74
CA GLN A 32 9.59 -18.81 -8.56
C GLN A 32 11.06 -18.91 -8.13
N GLY A 33 11.72 -17.77 -7.89
CA GLY A 33 13.12 -17.72 -7.49
C GLY A 33 13.40 -18.29 -6.09
N SER A 34 12.47 -18.13 -5.15
CA SER A 34 12.59 -18.63 -3.78
C SER A 34 11.86 -19.94 -3.52
N GLN A 35 11.22 -20.55 -4.54
CA GLN A 35 10.32 -21.70 -4.39
C GLN A 35 9.27 -21.48 -3.28
N GLN A 36 8.74 -20.26 -3.22
CA GLN A 36 7.87 -19.84 -2.13
C GLN A 36 6.54 -20.61 -2.17
N PRO A 37 6.05 -21.11 -1.01
CA PRO A 37 4.74 -21.74 -0.93
C PRO A 37 3.64 -20.82 -1.44
N PHE A 38 2.69 -21.36 -2.21
CA PHE A 38 1.61 -20.59 -2.82
C PHE A 38 0.85 -19.72 -1.81
N LEU A 39 0.52 -20.25 -0.64
CA LEU A 39 -0.22 -19.50 0.39
C LEU A 39 0.56 -18.28 0.88
N GLU A 40 1.88 -18.38 0.96
CA GLU A 40 2.73 -17.27 1.37
C GLU A 40 2.80 -16.21 0.27
N THR A 41 2.97 -16.62 -0.98
CA THR A 41 2.92 -15.70 -2.13
C THR A 41 1.57 -15.01 -2.23
N PHE A 42 0.49 -15.75 -2.03
CA PHE A 42 -0.87 -15.22 -2.03
C PHE A 42 -1.09 -14.20 -0.90
N ALA A 43 -0.57 -14.49 0.30
CA ALA A 43 -0.63 -13.55 1.41
C ALA A 43 0.13 -12.24 1.11
N LEU A 44 1.32 -12.33 0.50
CA LEU A 44 2.08 -11.14 0.08
C LEU A 44 1.35 -10.31 -0.98
N ILE A 45 0.73 -10.97 -1.96
CA ILE A 45 -0.09 -10.30 -2.98
C ILE A 45 -1.26 -9.55 -2.33
N LEU A 46 -1.95 -10.18 -1.37
CA LEU A 46 -3.03 -9.51 -0.65
C LEU A 46 -2.53 -8.33 0.19
N GLN A 47 -1.35 -8.47 0.80
CA GLN A 47 -0.73 -7.41 1.57
C GLN A 47 -0.43 -6.18 0.70
N ASP A 48 0.09 -6.37 -0.52
CA ASP A 48 0.35 -5.26 -1.46
C ASP A 48 -0.91 -4.43 -1.74
N GLU A 49 -2.06 -5.08 -1.88
CA GLU A 49 -3.34 -4.39 -2.08
C GLU A 49 -3.81 -3.65 -0.83
N LEU A 50 -3.70 -4.27 0.34
CA LEU A 50 -4.07 -3.65 1.61
C LEU A 50 -3.22 -2.41 1.88
N ASP A 51 -1.90 -2.51 1.68
CA ASP A 51 -0.96 -1.42 1.83
C ASP A 51 -1.28 -0.28 0.87
N ARG A 52 -1.54 -0.60 -0.41
CA ARG A 52 -1.94 0.39 -1.42
C ARG A 52 -3.20 1.14 -1.01
N ARG A 53 -4.20 0.45 -0.46
CA ARG A 53 -5.46 1.07 0.03
C ARG A 53 -5.21 1.94 1.25
N GLN A 54 -4.42 1.46 2.20
CA GLN A 54 -4.06 2.20 3.40
C GLN A 54 -3.29 3.49 3.06
N SER A 55 -2.27 3.42 2.21
CA SER A 55 -1.51 4.59 1.76
C SER A 55 -2.41 5.64 1.10
N ARG A 56 -3.31 5.22 0.18
CA ARG A 56 -4.25 6.13 -0.47
C ARG A 56 -5.25 6.76 0.50
N LEU A 57 -5.72 6.00 1.50
CA LEU A 57 -6.60 6.52 2.53
C LEU A 57 -5.91 7.59 3.37
N ILE A 58 -4.68 7.33 3.79
CA ILE A 58 -3.86 8.29 4.55
C ILE A 58 -3.62 9.54 3.71
N GLU A 59 -3.17 9.39 2.46
CA GLU A 59 -2.93 10.52 1.56
C GLU A 59 -4.19 11.35 1.34
N ARG A 60 -5.33 10.71 1.11
CA ARG A 60 -6.62 11.40 0.96
C ARG A 60 -7.01 12.16 2.23
N ARG A 61 -6.90 11.53 3.40
CA ARG A 61 -7.23 12.18 4.68
C ARG A 61 -6.33 13.37 4.96
N TYR A 62 -5.04 13.24 4.67
CA TYR A 62 -4.07 14.32 4.80
C TYR A 62 -4.39 15.49 3.85
N LYS A 63 -4.69 15.22 2.58
CA LYS A 63 -5.12 16.28 1.64
C LYS A 63 -6.39 16.99 2.11
N LEU A 64 -7.31 16.28 2.77
CA LEU A 64 -8.55 16.84 3.29
C LEU A 64 -8.39 17.59 4.62
N SER A 65 -7.31 17.36 5.38
CA SER A 65 -7.12 18.01 6.68
C SER A 65 -6.67 19.46 6.59
N GLY A 66 -6.20 19.91 5.41
CA GLY A 66 -5.70 21.28 5.22
C GLY A 66 -4.42 21.58 6.00
N LEU A 67 -3.67 20.54 6.41
CA LEU A 67 -2.37 20.71 7.07
C LEU A 67 -1.34 21.10 6.02
N GLU A 68 -0.54 22.14 6.29
CA GLU A 68 0.49 22.62 5.36
C GLU A 68 1.67 21.65 5.23
N GLU A 69 2.05 21.01 6.33
CA GLU A 69 3.24 20.14 6.38
C GLU A 69 2.93 18.77 6.99
N LYS A 70 3.65 17.75 6.53
CA LYS A 70 3.56 16.38 7.04
C LYS A 70 4.72 16.14 8.00
N LEU A 71 4.73 16.91 9.08
CA LEU A 71 5.76 16.80 10.11
C LEU A 71 5.75 15.41 10.73
N THR A 72 6.93 14.83 10.86
CA THR A 72 7.17 13.63 11.66
C THR A 72 7.30 14.02 13.13
N LEU A 73 7.15 13.05 14.05
CA LEU A 73 7.31 13.29 15.49
C LEU A 73 8.69 13.87 15.86
N ALA A 74 9.71 13.62 15.03
CA ALA A 74 11.06 14.14 15.20
C ALA A 74 11.19 15.62 14.82
N GLU A 75 10.36 16.09 13.90
CA GLU A 75 10.36 17.47 13.40
C GLU A 75 9.44 18.39 14.22
N PHE A 76 8.70 17.83 15.19
CA PHE A 76 7.79 18.58 16.03
C PHE A 76 8.55 19.32 17.14
N ASP A 77 8.32 20.63 17.26
CA ASP A 77 8.85 21.42 18.37
C ASP A 77 8.01 21.18 19.63
N TRP A 78 8.41 20.20 20.43
CA TRP A 78 7.78 19.88 21.71
C TRP A 78 8.01 20.93 22.80
N ALA A 79 8.91 21.90 22.56
CA ALA A 79 9.14 23.02 23.47
C ALA A 79 8.23 24.23 23.14
N PHE A 80 7.32 24.11 22.18
CA PHE A 80 6.43 25.19 21.80
C PHE A 80 5.46 25.56 22.94
N ASN A 81 5.65 26.77 23.48
CA ASN A 81 4.84 27.46 24.48
C ASN A 81 4.91 26.94 25.95
N PRO A 82 6.08 27.08 26.62
CA PRO A 82 6.25 26.73 28.03
C PRO A 82 5.50 27.66 29.01
N LYS A 83 4.82 28.71 28.50
CA LYS A 83 4.05 29.68 29.31
C LYS A 83 2.58 29.29 29.49
N VAL A 84 2.10 28.25 28.82
CA VAL A 84 0.77 27.67 29.08
C VAL A 84 0.90 26.78 30.32
N PRO A 85 0.19 27.07 31.43
CA PRO A 85 0.22 26.19 32.60
C PRO A 85 -0.33 24.81 32.23
N ARG A 86 0.32 23.75 32.73
CA ARG A 86 -0.12 22.36 32.57
C ARG A 86 -1.44 22.09 33.28
#